data_AF-A0A2R5EI60-F1
#
_entry.id   AF-A0A2R5EI60-F1
#
_cell.length_a   1.000
_cell.length_b   1.000
_cell.length_c   1.000
_cell.angle_alpha   90.00
_cell.angle_beta   90.00
_cell.angle_gamma   90.00
#
_symmetry.space_group_name_H-M   'P 1'
#
loop_
_entity.id
_entity.type
_entity.pdbx_description
1 polymer ?
#
loop_
_entity_poly.entity_id
_entity_poly.type
_entity_poly.pdbx_seq_one_letter_code
_entity_poly.pdbx_strand_id
1 'polypeptide(L)'
;MQKILVALISLACVGLSLPASAAEGKQPTAQQERMKSCNKEAADKSLKGDERKAFMKSCLSGKTAEAPAAPNAECQAKAAEKKLAGAAKGSFIKKCEADTKAAQ
;
A
#
# COMPACT_ATOMS: atom_id res chain seq x y z
N MET A 1 21.96 -32.77 -19.27
CA MET A 1 22.13 -32.59 -20.72
C MET A 1 20.85 -33.02 -21.42
N GLN A 2 19.82 -32.17 -21.40
CA GLN A 2 18.53 -32.37 -22.08
C GLN A 2 18.12 -31.05 -22.75
N LYS A 3 19.13 -30.35 -23.28
CA LYS A 3 18.97 -29.31 -24.29
C LYS A 3 18.94 -30.05 -25.63
N ILE A 4 18.13 -29.61 -26.58
CA ILE A 4 17.93 -30.16 -27.95
C ILE A 4 16.71 -31.09 -28.06
N LEU A 5 15.49 -30.53 -27.99
CA LEU A 5 14.36 -31.00 -28.82
C LEU A 5 13.13 -30.05 -28.88
N VAL A 6 13.24 -28.76 -28.58
CA VAL A 6 12.10 -27.82 -28.77
C VAL A 6 12.62 -26.50 -29.34
N ALA A 7 13.11 -26.56 -30.57
CA ALA A 7 13.34 -25.42 -31.42
C ALA A 7 12.82 -25.80 -32.80
N LEU A 8 11.70 -25.23 -33.21
CA LEU A 8 11.23 -24.97 -34.58
C LEU A 8 9.74 -24.60 -34.50
N ILE A 9 9.44 -23.31 -34.25
CA ILE A 9 8.31 -22.57 -34.83
C ILE A 9 8.76 -21.10 -34.81
N SER A 10 9.37 -20.72 -35.92
CA SER A 10 9.49 -19.33 -36.35
C SER A 10 8.17 -18.96 -37.03
N LEU A 11 7.47 -17.93 -36.54
CA LEU A 11 6.59 -17.14 -37.40
C LEU A 11 6.82 -15.66 -37.09
N ALA A 12 7.34 -14.98 -38.10
CA ALA A 12 7.70 -13.59 -38.11
C ALA A 12 6.48 -12.67 -38.01
N CYS A 13 6.57 -11.64 -37.16
CA CYS A 13 5.93 -10.35 -37.36
C CYS A 13 6.96 -9.28 -36.98
N VAL A 14 7.64 -8.77 -38.00
CA VAL A 14 8.54 -7.62 -37.92
C VAL A 14 7.69 -6.33 -37.92
N GLY A 15 7.95 -5.47 -36.93
CA GLY A 15 8.01 -4.01 -37.12
C GLY A 15 6.75 -3.17 -36.89
N LEU A 16 6.67 -2.53 -35.71
CA LEU A 16 6.30 -1.11 -35.64
C LEU A 16 7.04 -0.44 -34.48
N SER A 17 7.62 0.71 -34.78
CA SER A 17 8.57 1.46 -33.96
C SER A 17 7.91 2.68 -33.30
N LEU A 18 8.36 2.99 -32.06
CA LEU A 18 8.31 4.27 -31.31
C LEU A 18 6.98 4.77 -30.69
N PRO A 19 7.02 5.56 -29.58
CA PRO A 19 8.17 6.24 -28.98
C PRO A 19 8.53 5.79 -27.55
N ALA A 20 9.79 6.06 -27.21
CA ALA A 20 10.25 6.20 -25.84
C ALA A 20 9.49 7.34 -25.14
N SER A 21 8.98 7.08 -23.95
CA SER A 21 8.88 8.11 -22.91
C SER A 21 9.91 7.77 -21.84
N ALA A 22 10.84 8.70 -21.68
CA ALA A 22 11.65 8.85 -20.48
C ALA A 22 10.74 8.93 -19.24
N ALA A 23 11.21 8.37 -18.13
CA ALA A 23 11.38 9.08 -16.85
C ALA A 23 11.32 8.11 -15.65
N GLU A 24 12.26 8.37 -14.74
CA GLU A 24 12.35 8.00 -13.33
C GLU A 24 12.22 6.55 -12.84
N GLY A 25 13.12 6.21 -11.90
CA GLY A 25 13.05 5.00 -11.10
C GLY A 25 11.65 4.80 -10.53
N LYS A 26 11.05 3.66 -10.86
CA LYS A 26 9.72 3.24 -10.38
C LYS A 26 9.80 3.04 -8.87
N GLN A 27 9.59 4.11 -8.10
CA GLN A 27 9.22 3.94 -6.71
C GLN A 27 7.90 3.16 -6.67
N PRO A 28 7.79 2.15 -5.80
CA PRO A 28 6.55 1.44 -5.62
C PRO A 28 5.46 2.44 -5.22
N THR A 29 4.28 2.32 -5.85
CA THR A 29 3.16 3.21 -5.52
C THR A 29 2.76 2.97 -4.06
N ALA A 30 2.17 3.99 -3.40
CA ALA A 30 1.72 3.86 -2.01
C ALA A 30 0.78 2.64 -1.79
N GLN A 31 0.03 2.24 -2.82
CA GLN A 31 -0.81 1.04 -2.80
C GLN A 31 0.02 -0.26 -2.82
N GLN A 32 1.11 -0.31 -3.60
CA GLN A 32 2.00 -1.46 -3.67
C GLN A 32 2.74 -1.68 -2.35
N GLU A 33 3.21 -0.60 -1.72
CA GLU A 33 3.84 -0.67 -0.40
C GLU A 33 2.85 -1.16 0.67
N ARG A 34 1.62 -0.63 0.64
CA ARG A 34 0.54 -1.07 1.54
C ARG A 34 0.25 -2.56 1.38
N MET A 35 0.18 -3.08 0.16
CA MET A 35 -0.09 -4.49 -0.09
C MET A 35 1.02 -5.38 0.48
N LYS A 36 2.29 -4.97 0.36
CA LYS A 36 3.43 -5.71 0.94
C LYS A 36 3.34 -5.74 2.47
N SER A 37 3.10 -4.59 3.10
CA SER A 37 2.95 -4.51 4.57
C SER A 37 1.78 -5.35 5.08
N CYS A 38 0.60 -5.26 4.44
CA CYS A 38 -0.55 -6.10 4.78
C CYS A 38 -0.25 -7.60 4.65
N ASN A 39 0.50 -8.03 3.62
CA ASN A 39 0.88 -9.43 3.49
C ASN A 39 1.87 -9.86 4.56
N LYS A 40 2.83 -8.99 4.93
CA LYS A 40 3.79 -9.26 6.00
C LYS A 40 3.09 -9.38 7.35
N GLU A 41 2.25 -8.42 7.72
CA GLU A 41 1.50 -8.45 8.98
C GLU A 41 0.58 -9.67 9.07
N ALA A 42 -0.05 -10.07 7.96
CA ALA A 42 -0.87 -11.28 7.93
C ALA A 42 -0.03 -12.55 8.18
N ALA A 43 1.19 -12.60 7.65
CA ALA A 43 2.11 -13.71 7.85
C ALA A 43 2.70 -13.73 9.27
N ASP A 44 3.09 -12.56 9.81
CA ASP A 44 3.57 -12.41 11.20
C ASP A 44 2.49 -12.85 12.21
N LYS A 45 1.23 -12.49 11.93
CA LYS A 45 0.05 -12.93 12.71
C LYS A 45 -0.38 -14.37 12.37
N SER A 46 0.34 -15.06 11.49
CA SER A 46 0.06 -16.45 11.05
C SER A 46 -1.38 -16.69 10.58
N LEU A 47 -2.04 -15.65 10.06
CA LEU A 47 -3.43 -15.69 9.65
C LEU A 47 -3.58 -16.58 8.41
N LYS A 48 -4.57 -17.46 8.45
CA LYS A 48 -4.91 -18.37 7.34
C LYS A 48 -6.41 -18.30 7.05
N GLY A 49 -6.81 -18.83 5.91
CA GLY A 49 -8.22 -18.92 5.53
C GLY A 49 -8.96 -17.58 5.59
N ASP A 50 -10.14 -17.59 6.19
CA ASP A 50 -11.02 -16.42 6.27
C ASP A 50 -10.47 -15.29 7.14
N GLU A 51 -9.66 -15.61 8.15
CA GLU A 51 -9.02 -14.61 9.01
C GLU A 51 -8.03 -13.74 8.23
N ARG A 52 -7.23 -14.35 7.35
CA ARG A 52 -6.34 -13.62 6.45
C ARG A 52 -7.10 -12.74 5.47
N LYS A 53 -8.22 -13.25 4.91
CA LYS A 53 -9.05 -12.47 3.98
C LYS A 53 -9.67 -11.25 4.65
N ALA A 54 -10.23 -11.44 5.85
CA ALA A 54 -10.81 -10.37 6.65
C ALA A 54 -9.75 -9.32 7.00
N PHE A 55 -8.58 -9.76 7.46
CA PHE A 55 -7.45 -8.89 7.75
C PHE A 55 -6.99 -8.12 6.52
N MET A 56 -6.77 -8.78 5.38
CA MET A 56 -6.31 -8.14 4.14
C MET A 56 -7.32 -7.09 3.66
N LYS A 57 -8.62 -7.41 3.71
CA LYS A 57 -9.69 -6.46 3.36
C LYS A 57 -9.62 -5.23 4.25
N SER A 58 -9.51 -5.41 5.56
CA SER A 58 -9.44 -4.31 6.51
C SER A 58 -8.15 -3.48 6.34
N CYS A 59 -7.01 -4.15 6.19
CA CYS A 59 -5.70 -3.54 6.00
C CYS A 59 -5.63 -2.72 4.71
N LEU A 60 -6.16 -3.23 3.59
CA LEU A 60 -6.22 -2.50 2.32
C LEU A 60 -7.26 -1.37 2.32
N SER A 61 -8.30 -1.48 3.16
CA SER A 61 -9.39 -0.49 3.26
C SER A 61 -9.09 0.68 4.21
N GLY A 62 -7.88 0.81 4.76
CA GLY A 62 -7.63 1.88 5.75
C GLY A 62 -7.96 1.52 7.20
N LYS A 63 -8.44 0.31 7.47
CA LYS A 63 -9.10 -0.02 8.75
C LYS A 63 -8.25 -0.80 9.74
N THR A 64 -7.14 -1.41 9.30
CA THR A 64 -6.14 -2.00 10.20
C THR A 64 -4.80 -1.30 9.98
N ALA A 65 -4.24 -0.73 11.04
CA ALA A 65 -2.90 -0.15 11.06
C ALA A 65 -2.29 -0.39 12.44
N GLU A 66 -1.39 -1.36 12.54
CA GLU A 66 -0.40 -1.42 13.61
C GLU A 66 0.98 -1.66 12.97
N ALA A 67 1.57 -0.56 12.52
CA ALA A 67 2.98 -0.35 12.16
C ALA A 67 3.32 1.10 12.60
N PRO A 68 4.60 1.46 12.83
CA PRO A 68 5.00 2.53 13.76
C PRO A 68 4.24 3.82 13.50
N ALA A 69 3.67 4.38 14.58
CA ALA A 69 2.70 5.46 14.58
C ALA A 69 3.08 6.57 13.58
N ALA A 70 2.41 6.56 12.42
CA ALA A 70 2.35 7.74 11.60
C ALA A 70 1.66 8.84 12.44
N PRO A 71 2.10 10.10 12.39
CA PRO A 71 1.50 11.20 13.16
C PRO A 71 -0.02 11.32 12.93
N ASN A 72 -0.48 10.94 11.74
CA ASN A 72 -1.89 10.85 11.40
C ASN A 72 -2.67 9.79 12.20
N ALA A 73 -2.06 8.66 12.57
CA ALA A 73 -2.73 7.61 13.36
C ALA A 73 -3.05 8.10 14.78
N GLU A 74 -2.13 8.83 15.40
CA GLU A 74 -2.37 9.44 16.71
C GLU A 74 -3.38 10.60 16.62
N CYS A 75 -3.30 11.42 15.58
CA CYS A 75 -4.31 12.45 15.32
C CYS A 75 -5.70 11.88 15.03
N GLN A 76 -5.79 10.72 14.38
CA GLN A 76 -7.04 9.99 14.15
C GLN A 76 -7.59 9.37 15.44
N ALA A 77 -6.74 8.86 16.33
CA ALA A 77 -7.13 8.37 17.65
C ALA A 77 -7.69 9.51 18.51
N LYS A 78 -6.97 10.64 18.61
CA LYS A 78 -7.44 11.84 19.34
C LYS A 78 -8.74 12.41 18.75
N ALA A 79 -8.90 12.36 17.44
CA ALA A 79 -10.15 12.77 16.79
C ALA A 79 -11.32 11.81 17.11
N ALA A 80 -11.04 10.51 17.20
CA ALA A 80 -12.02 9.49 17.56
C ALA A 80 -12.44 9.61 19.04
N GLU A 81 -11.52 9.90 19.95
CA GLU A 81 -11.83 10.18 21.36
C GLU A 81 -12.73 11.40 21.50
N LYS A 82 -12.52 12.42 20.67
CA LYS A 82 -13.38 13.60 20.58
C LYS A 82 -14.66 13.38 19.77
N LYS A 83 -14.92 12.14 19.32
CA LYS A 83 -16.06 11.73 18.48
C LYS A 83 -16.27 12.63 17.25
N LEU A 84 -15.17 13.15 16.70
CA LEU A 84 -15.23 14.01 15.53
C LEU A 84 -15.54 13.15 14.31
N ALA A 85 -16.55 13.55 13.55
CA ALA A 85 -16.95 12.91 12.30
C ALA A 85 -17.00 13.95 11.17
N GLY A 86 -16.96 13.48 9.93
CA GLY A 86 -17.07 14.33 8.74
C GLY A 86 -16.00 15.42 8.65
N ALA A 87 -16.40 16.62 8.23
CA ALA A 87 -15.50 17.76 8.03
C ALA A 87 -14.74 18.15 9.30
N ALA A 88 -15.37 18.05 10.48
CA ALA A 88 -14.74 18.38 11.76
C ALA A 88 -13.54 17.46 12.08
N LYS A 89 -13.67 16.16 11.77
CA LYS A 89 -12.56 15.20 11.89
C LYS A 89 -11.41 15.58 10.96
N GLY A 90 -11.72 15.94 9.71
CA GLY A 90 -10.71 16.34 8.72
C GLY A 90 -9.92 17.59 9.12
N SER A 91 -10.61 18.62 9.63
CA SER A 91 -9.97 19.85 10.11
C SER A 91 -9.12 19.61 11.36
N PHE A 92 -9.60 18.79 12.30
CA PHE A 92 -8.86 18.43 13.50
C PHE A 92 -7.60 17.63 13.19
N ILE A 93 -7.68 16.67 12.27
CA ILE A 93 -6.51 15.89 11.86
C ILE A 93 -5.47 16.81 11.20
N LYS A 94 -5.86 17.67 10.26
CA LYS A 94 -4.92 18.64 9.64
C LYS A 94 -4.24 19.54 10.66
N LYS A 95 -5.00 20.02 11.66
CA LYS A 95 -4.46 20.87 12.73
C LYS A 95 -3.50 20.09 13.62
N CYS A 96 -3.90 18.91 14.07
CA CYS A 96 -3.08 18.01 14.87
C CYS A 96 -1.78 17.57 14.17
N GLU A 97 -1.82 17.29 12.87
CA GLU A 97 -0.62 16.98 12.07
C GLU A 97 0.33 18.19 11.96
N ALA A 98 -0.21 19.41 11.88
CA ALA A 98 0.60 20.63 11.90
C ALA A 98 1.21 20.90 13.28
N ASP A 99 0.43 20.72 14.35
CA ASP A 99 0.89 20.92 15.73
C ASP A 99 1.94 19.86 16.15
N THR A 100 1.81 18.61 15.68
CA THR A 100 2.82 17.56 15.90
C THR A 100 4.10 17.78 15.12
N LYS A 101 4.03 18.36 13.92
CA LYS A 101 5.23 18.78 13.15
C LYS A 101 5.97 19.96 13.77
N ALA A 102 5.28 20.83 14.51
CA ALA A 102 5.91 21.96 15.20
C ALA A 102 6.50 21.58 16.57
N ALA A 103 6.15 20.41 17.10
CA ALA A 103 6.61 19.88 18.38
C ALA A 103 7.73 18.82 18.26
N GLN A 104 8.12 18.45 17.02
CA GLN A 104 9.28 17.64 16.70
C GLN A 104 10.47 18.54 16.34
#